data_AF-A0A0S2DMI0-F1
#
_entry.id   AF-A0A0S2DMI0-F1
#
_cell.length_a   1.000
_cell.length_b   1.000
_cell.length_c   1.000
_cell.angle_alpha   90.00
_cell.angle_beta   90.00
_cell.angle_gamma   90.00
#
_symmetry.space_group_name_H-M   'P 1'
#
loop_
_entity.id
_entity.type
_entity.pdbx_description
1 polymer ?
#
loop_
_entity_poly.entity_id
_entity_poly.type
_entity_poly.pdbx_seq_one_letter_code
_entity_poly.pdbx_strand_id
1 'polypeptide(L)'
;MKNSILYLSLLGAMLAAPAIAQTMPTAKALQQSATGESFTIGQMRFRVVPDAVLEPSAAKAQATPAIGKTNARQQPAIGKYTVKLGAAKSAAAVATGGDARMAVAMSDSGVPVVVTSSLDVYVSHIGALNEAVRDTGGKLKYSSALGGNGVIEYASVAQALQAMQKLSAIAGVKSASPRLIREEFVLY
;
A
#
# COMPACT_ATOMS: atom_id res chain seq x y z
N MET A 1 -62.36 -27.88 43.09
CA MET A 1 -61.10 -28.22 42.37
C MET A 1 -60.47 -26.88 42.01
N LYS A 2 -59.46 -26.30 42.67
CA LYS A 2 -58.12 -26.75 43.09
C LYS A 2 -57.25 -27.22 41.92
N ASN A 3 -56.53 -26.29 41.26
CA ASN A 3 -55.07 -26.16 41.30
C ASN A 3 -54.52 -25.15 40.27
N SER A 4 -53.72 -24.22 40.78
CA SER A 4 -52.75 -23.39 40.04
C SER A 4 -51.69 -24.23 39.33
N ILE A 5 -51.06 -23.69 38.28
CA ILE A 5 -49.61 -23.82 38.00
C ILE A 5 -49.16 -22.60 37.15
N LEU A 6 -48.12 -21.94 37.68
CA LEU A 6 -47.27 -20.89 37.12
C LEU A 6 -46.27 -21.48 36.12
N TYR A 7 -45.33 -20.64 35.65
CA TYR A 7 -44.09 -20.91 34.88
C TYR A 7 -44.21 -20.56 33.39
N LEU A 8 -43.27 -19.84 32.77
CA LEU A 8 -42.09 -19.11 33.23
C LEU A 8 -41.63 -18.27 32.03
N SER A 9 -41.21 -17.05 32.32
CA SER A 9 -40.58 -16.10 31.40
C SER A 9 -39.43 -16.72 30.59
N LEU A 10 -39.30 -16.38 29.31
CA LEU A 10 -37.96 -16.25 28.72
C LEU A 10 -37.85 -14.99 27.87
N LEU A 11 -36.97 -14.15 28.38
CA LEU A 11 -36.57 -12.82 27.99
C LEU A 11 -35.81 -12.89 26.65
N GLY A 12 -36.46 -12.52 25.56
CA GLY A 12 -35.81 -12.34 24.25
C GLY A 12 -35.03 -11.03 24.21
N ALA A 13 -33.95 -10.93 24.97
CA ALA A 13 -33.01 -9.83 24.82
C ALA A 13 -32.32 -9.96 23.45
N MET A 14 -32.78 -9.18 22.48
CA MET A 14 -32.02 -8.89 21.27
C MET A 14 -30.66 -8.34 21.70
N LEU A 15 -29.65 -9.18 21.66
CA LEU A 15 -28.25 -8.77 21.65
C LEU A 15 -28.02 -8.01 20.34
N ALA A 16 -28.30 -6.71 20.36
CA ALA A 16 -27.61 -5.77 19.52
C ALA A 16 -26.13 -5.90 19.87
N ALA A 17 -25.40 -6.69 19.09
CA ALA A 17 -23.95 -6.73 19.19
C ALA A 17 -23.48 -5.28 19.05
N PRO A 18 -22.78 -4.71 20.03
CA PRO A 18 -22.10 -3.46 19.78
C PRO A 18 -21.15 -3.76 18.62
N ALA A 19 -21.37 -3.11 17.48
CA ALA A 19 -20.34 -2.97 16.47
C ALA A 19 -19.21 -2.19 17.14
N ILE A 20 -18.39 -2.90 17.91
CA ILE A 20 -17.12 -2.39 18.39
C ILE A 20 -16.30 -2.27 17.13
N ALA A 21 -16.37 -1.09 16.50
CA ALA A 21 -15.34 -0.59 15.63
C ALA A 21 -14.07 -0.52 16.50
N GLN A 22 -13.44 -1.68 16.68
CA GLN A 22 -12.19 -1.78 17.40
C GLN A 22 -11.22 -0.93 16.60
N THR A 23 -10.90 0.22 17.17
CA THR A 23 -9.88 1.14 16.69
C THR A 23 -8.54 0.42 16.82
N MET A 24 -8.27 -0.49 15.90
CA MET A 24 -6.94 -1.04 15.73
C MET A 24 -6.00 0.13 15.45
N PRO A 25 -4.79 0.14 16.01
CA PRO A 25 -3.78 1.09 15.57
C PRO A 25 -3.67 0.98 14.05
N THR A 26 -3.69 2.10 13.33
CA THR A 26 -3.89 2.13 11.87
C THR A 26 -2.89 1.22 11.13
N ALA A 27 -1.67 1.07 11.65
CA ALA A 27 -0.68 0.12 11.14
C ALA A 27 -1.13 -1.35 11.21
N LYS A 28 -1.76 -1.78 12.32
CA LYS A 28 -2.30 -3.14 12.47
C LYS A 28 -3.50 -3.37 11.54
N ALA A 29 -4.35 -2.37 11.35
CA ALA A 29 -5.44 -2.43 10.38
C ALA A 29 -4.90 -2.56 8.94
N LEU A 30 -3.89 -1.77 8.58
CA LEU A 30 -3.22 -1.88 7.28
C LEU A 30 -2.57 -3.25 7.08
N GLN A 31 -1.95 -3.80 8.12
CA GLN A 31 -1.34 -5.13 8.06
C GLN A 31 -2.38 -6.23 7.87
N GLN A 32 -3.56 -6.13 8.51
CA GLN A 32 -4.65 -7.10 8.30
C GLN A 32 -5.28 -6.99 6.91
N SER A 33 -5.34 -5.78 6.35
CA SER A 33 -5.86 -5.53 5.00
C SER A 33 -4.81 -5.74 3.90
N ALA A 34 -3.56 -6.03 4.25
CA ALA A 34 -2.55 -6.44 3.29
C ALA A 34 -2.88 -7.87 2.82
N THR A 35 -3.78 -8.00 1.85
CA THR A 35 -4.22 -9.29 1.28
C THR A 35 -3.92 -9.41 -0.21
N GLY A 36 -3.47 -8.32 -0.84
CA GLY A 36 -3.20 -8.25 -2.27
C GLY A 36 -1.95 -9.00 -2.72
N GLU A 37 -1.50 -8.67 -3.93
CA GLU A 37 -0.30 -9.23 -4.54
C GLU A 37 0.93 -9.03 -3.63
N SER A 38 1.76 -10.07 -3.53
CA SER A 38 3.01 -10.04 -2.77
C SER A 38 4.19 -9.79 -3.71
N PHE A 39 5.18 -9.05 -3.22
CA PHE A 39 6.47 -8.89 -3.91
C PHE A 39 7.60 -8.82 -2.89
N THR A 40 8.83 -9.02 -3.35
CA THR A 40 10.01 -9.04 -2.49
C THR A 40 11.03 -8.03 -3.00
N ILE A 41 11.65 -7.28 -2.10
CA ILE A 41 12.83 -6.45 -2.39
C ILE A 41 13.94 -6.86 -1.43
N GLY A 42 15.02 -7.41 -1.97
CA GLY A 42 16.07 -8.02 -1.15
C GLY A 42 15.52 -9.19 -0.35
N GLN A 43 15.58 -9.10 0.99
CA GLN A 43 15.03 -10.10 1.90
C GLN A 43 13.67 -9.73 2.47
N MET A 44 13.14 -8.54 2.15
CA MET A 44 11.90 -8.05 2.71
C MET A 44 10.74 -8.34 1.76
N ARG A 45 9.77 -9.10 2.28
CA ARG A 45 8.50 -9.34 1.60
C ARG A 45 7.52 -8.23 1.93
N PHE A 46 6.77 -7.84 0.92
CA PHE A 46 5.71 -6.86 0.97
C PHE A 46 4.43 -7.43 0.41
N ARG A 47 3.30 -6.89 0.86
CA ARG A 47 1.99 -7.24 0.36
C ARG A 47 1.14 -6.00 0.16
N VAL A 48 0.52 -5.88 -1.02
CA VAL A 48 -0.35 -4.75 -1.37
C VAL A 48 -1.59 -4.74 -0.47
N VAL A 49 -2.02 -3.55 -0.07
CA VAL A 49 -3.24 -3.29 0.70
C VAL A 49 -4.32 -2.82 -0.28
N PRO A 50 -5.26 -3.67 -0.72
CA PRO A 50 -6.20 -3.35 -1.80
C PRO A 50 -7.16 -2.20 -1.47
N ASP A 51 -7.54 -2.06 -0.20
CA ASP A 51 -8.54 -1.07 0.25
C ASP A 51 -7.90 0.24 0.75
N ALA A 52 -6.58 0.40 0.56
CA ALA A 52 -5.90 1.62 0.93
C ALA A 52 -6.21 2.76 -0.05
N VAL A 53 -6.17 3.98 0.46
CA VAL A 53 -6.32 5.19 -0.33
C VAL A 53 -5.21 6.14 0.08
N LEU A 54 -4.49 6.64 -0.91
CA LEU A 54 -3.46 7.65 -0.72
C LEU A 54 -4.08 9.03 -0.93
N GLU A 55 -3.92 9.91 0.05
CA GLU A 55 -4.20 11.34 -0.10
C GLU A 55 -2.89 12.12 -0.02
N PRO A 56 -2.67 13.14 -0.85
CA PRO A 56 -1.58 14.08 -0.63
C PRO A 56 -1.71 14.65 0.78
N SER A 57 -0.66 14.53 1.58
CA SER A 57 -0.58 15.18 2.88
C SER A 57 -0.61 16.69 2.61
N ALA A 58 -1.64 17.38 3.09
CA ALA A 58 -1.66 18.82 3.09
C ALA A 58 -0.42 19.28 3.88
N ALA A 59 0.57 19.84 3.18
CA ALA A 59 1.82 20.29 3.77
C ALA A 59 1.52 21.13 5.03
N LYS A 60 2.08 20.72 6.18
CA LYS A 60 2.14 21.46 7.46
C LYS A 60 1.00 22.48 7.66
N ALA A 61 -0.19 22.02 8.06
CA ALA A 61 -0.87 22.79 9.09
C ALA A 61 -0.02 22.59 10.36
N GLN A 62 0.80 23.59 10.69
CA GLN A 62 1.42 23.69 11.99
C GLN A 62 0.34 23.41 13.02
N ALA A 63 0.39 22.24 13.64
CA ALA A 63 -0.31 22.00 14.87
C ALA A 63 0.41 22.86 15.91
N THR A 64 0.05 24.15 15.97
CA THR A 64 0.09 24.86 17.25
C THR A 64 -0.66 23.94 18.21
N PRO A 65 -0.05 23.52 19.34
CA PRO A 65 -0.76 22.70 20.30
C PRO A 65 -1.88 23.57 20.88
N ALA A 66 -3.06 23.49 20.27
CA ALA A 66 -4.29 24.00 20.86
C ALA A 66 -4.61 23.05 22.00
N ILE A 67 -4.17 23.44 23.20
CA ILE A 67 -4.57 22.81 24.46
C ILE A 67 -6.10 22.76 24.46
N GLY A 68 -6.66 21.55 24.45
CA GLY A 68 -8.07 21.33 24.77
C GLY A 68 -9.01 20.89 23.65
N LYS A 69 -8.57 20.18 22.59
CA LYS A 69 -9.49 19.41 21.73
C LYS A 69 -8.98 18.00 21.40
N THR A 70 -9.88 17.06 21.64
CA THR A 70 -9.83 15.60 21.60
C THR A 70 -9.37 14.96 20.28
N ASN A 71 -8.55 13.91 20.39
CA ASN A 71 -8.49 12.73 19.50
C ASN A 71 -8.63 12.95 17.98
N ALA A 72 -7.67 13.63 17.35
CA ALA A 72 -7.46 13.47 15.91
C ALA A 72 -6.67 12.16 15.66
N ARG A 73 -7.38 11.13 15.21
CA ARG A 73 -6.85 9.84 14.76
C ARG A 73 -5.70 10.07 13.77
N GLN A 74 -4.45 9.94 14.23
CA GLN A 74 -3.27 10.12 13.39
C GLN A 74 -3.27 9.04 12.30
N GLN A 75 -3.53 9.46 11.06
CA GLN A 75 -3.36 8.62 9.88
C GLN A 75 -1.86 8.44 9.63
N PRO A 76 -1.39 7.23 9.30
CA PRO A 76 0.01 7.03 8.98
C PRO A 76 0.35 7.80 7.71
N ALA A 77 1.41 8.60 7.79
CA ALA A 77 2.01 9.24 6.63
C ALA A 77 3.07 8.32 6.02
N ILE A 78 3.21 8.35 4.70
CA ILE A 78 4.30 7.71 3.96
C ILE A 78 4.87 8.77 3.02
N GLY A 79 5.99 9.37 3.42
CA GLY A 79 6.54 10.54 2.74
C GLY A 79 5.51 11.67 2.69
N LYS A 80 5.12 12.08 1.47
CA LYS A 80 4.14 13.16 1.26
C LYS A 80 2.68 12.71 1.21
N TYR A 81 2.36 11.47 1.55
CA TYR A 81 1.01 10.93 1.46
C TYR A 81 0.49 10.50 2.83
N THR A 82 -0.80 10.70 3.09
CA THR A 82 -1.54 10.09 4.20
C THR A 82 -2.31 8.87 3.70
N VAL A 83 -2.34 7.80 4.49
CA VAL A 83 -3.04 6.56 4.13
C VAL A 83 -4.34 6.40 4.92
N LYS A 84 -5.43 6.09 4.20
CA LYS A 84 -6.73 5.70 4.77
C LYS A 84 -7.12 4.30 4.28
N LEU A 85 -7.85 3.56 5.10
CA LEU A 85 -8.38 2.23 4.78
C LEU A 85 -9.90 2.32 4.61
N GLY A 86 -10.39 2.54 3.38
CA GLY A 86 -11.81 2.76 2.99
C GLY A 86 -12.60 3.85 3.79
N ALA A 87 -13.74 4.40 3.37
CA ALA A 87 -14.21 4.78 2.06
C ALA A 87 -14.52 6.30 2.13
N ALA A 88 -13.78 7.14 1.41
CA ALA A 88 -14.26 8.46 0.98
C ALA A 88 -13.43 8.93 -0.20
N LYS A 89 -14.10 9.09 -1.34
CA LYS A 89 -13.59 9.76 -2.53
C LYS A 89 -13.40 11.24 -2.21
N SER A 90 -12.30 11.60 -1.56
CA SER A 90 -11.77 12.95 -1.68
C SER A 90 -11.37 13.15 -3.15
N ALA A 91 -11.69 14.30 -3.74
CA ALA A 91 -11.32 14.58 -5.14
C ALA A 91 -9.80 14.51 -5.41
N ALA A 92 -8.98 14.52 -4.35
CA ALA A 92 -7.52 14.38 -4.38
C ALA A 92 -7.01 12.96 -4.03
N ALA A 93 -7.89 11.98 -3.78
CA ALA A 93 -7.51 10.62 -3.42
C ALA A 93 -6.97 9.86 -4.64
N VAL A 94 -5.75 9.33 -4.55
CA VAL A 94 -5.23 8.36 -5.50
C VAL A 94 -5.75 6.99 -5.06
N ALA A 95 -6.66 6.42 -5.87
CA ALA A 95 -7.09 5.06 -5.69
C ALA A 95 -5.87 4.15 -5.70
N THR A 96 -5.78 3.22 -4.75
CA THR A 96 -4.77 2.16 -4.81
C THR A 96 -5.46 0.87 -5.16
N GLY A 97 -5.06 0.25 -6.27
CA GLY A 97 -5.77 -0.88 -6.86
C GLY A 97 -5.18 -1.24 -8.22
N GLY A 98 -5.61 -2.35 -8.82
CA GLY A 98 -4.98 -2.97 -9.99
C GLY A 98 -4.71 -2.06 -11.20
N ASP A 99 -5.44 -0.95 -11.32
CA ASP A 99 -5.31 0.04 -12.42
C ASP A 99 -4.65 1.37 -11.99
N ALA A 100 -4.24 1.48 -10.72
CA ALA A 100 -3.62 2.68 -10.19
C ALA A 100 -2.11 2.71 -10.41
N ARG A 101 -1.55 3.91 -10.60
CA ARG A 101 -0.10 4.13 -10.68
C ARG A 101 0.63 4.12 -9.34
N MET A 102 -0.11 4.11 -8.23
CA MET A 102 0.45 4.01 -6.90
C MET A 102 -0.39 3.06 -6.05
N ALA A 103 0.27 2.33 -5.16
CA ALA A 103 -0.39 1.48 -4.20
C ALA A 103 0.29 1.50 -2.84
N VAL A 104 -0.46 1.23 -1.77
CA VAL A 104 0.12 0.99 -0.45
C VAL A 104 0.47 -0.48 -0.34
N ALA A 105 1.67 -0.76 0.15
CA ALA A 105 2.07 -2.10 0.56
C ALA A 105 2.58 -2.08 2.00
N MET A 106 2.40 -3.20 2.69
CA MET A 106 2.94 -3.43 4.03
C MET A 106 4.07 -4.44 3.93
N SER A 107 5.20 -4.17 4.59
CA SER A 107 6.20 -5.21 4.82
C SER A 107 5.71 -6.21 5.87
N ASP A 108 6.28 -7.42 5.86
CA ASP A 108 6.05 -8.41 6.92
C ASP A 108 6.47 -7.89 8.31
N SER A 109 7.39 -6.91 8.36
CA SER A 109 7.80 -6.20 9.59
C SER A 109 6.85 -5.07 10.02
N GLY A 110 5.74 -4.87 9.31
CA GLY A 110 4.72 -3.87 9.65
C GLY A 110 5.02 -2.45 9.18
N VAL A 111 5.98 -2.27 8.25
CA VAL A 111 6.34 -0.96 7.70
C VAL A 111 5.51 -0.67 6.45
N PRO A 112 4.69 0.40 6.44
CA PRO A 112 3.95 0.80 5.26
C PRO A 112 4.86 1.51 4.25
N VAL A 113 4.69 1.19 2.96
CA VAL A 113 5.39 1.83 1.84
C VAL A 113 4.42 2.16 0.72
N VAL A 114 4.75 3.17 -0.10
CA VAL A 114 4.05 3.43 -1.35
C VAL A 114 4.85 2.82 -2.49
N VAL A 115 4.19 1.93 -3.23
CA VAL A 115 4.69 1.29 -4.45
C VAL A 115 4.19 2.08 -5.65
N THR A 116 5.02 2.25 -6.67
CA THR A 116 4.63 2.95 -7.91
C THR A 116 4.55 1.98 -9.10
N SER A 117 3.96 2.45 -10.21
CA SER A 117 3.97 1.75 -11.51
C SER A 117 5.32 1.78 -12.22
N SER A 118 6.37 2.31 -11.59
CA SER A 118 7.74 2.29 -12.13
C SER A 118 8.56 1.15 -11.52
N LEU A 119 9.38 0.50 -12.34
CA LEU A 119 10.43 -0.42 -11.89
C LEU A 119 11.81 0.18 -12.12
N ASP A 120 12.66 0.12 -11.09
CA ASP A 120 14.10 0.30 -11.22
C ASP A 120 14.70 -1.04 -11.67
N VAL A 121 15.39 -1.04 -12.81
CA VAL A 121 15.94 -2.24 -13.45
C VAL A 121 17.45 -2.08 -13.58
N TYR A 122 18.19 -3.06 -13.07
CA TYR A 122 19.64 -3.15 -13.24
C TYR A 122 19.97 -4.19 -14.27
N VAL A 123 20.89 -3.86 -15.19
CA VAL A 123 21.25 -4.69 -16.33
C VAL A 123 22.76 -4.85 -16.46
N SER A 124 23.19 -5.94 -17.09
CA SER A 124 24.58 -6.19 -17.47
C SER A 124 25.00 -5.39 -18.69
N HIS A 125 24.08 -5.10 -19.60
CA HIS A 125 24.28 -4.25 -20.77
C HIS A 125 22.98 -3.54 -21.14
N ILE A 126 23.09 -2.37 -21.76
CA ILE A 126 21.92 -1.51 -21.99
C ILE A 126 20.90 -2.13 -22.97
N GLY A 127 21.34 -3.02 -23.87
CA GLY A 127 20.46 -3.74 -24.78
C GLY A 127 19.37 -4.56 -24.07
N ALA A 128 19.65 -5.06 -22.85
CA ALA A 128 18.67 -5.80 -22.07
C ALA A 128 17.50 -4.93 -21.60
N LEU A 129 17.66 -3.59 -21.49
CA LEU A 129 16.54 -2.70 -21.17
C LEU A 129 15.56 -2.58 -22.34
N ASN A 130 16.06 -2.57 -23.58
CA ASN A 130 15.20 -2.49 -24.76
C ASN A 130 14.39 -3.77 -24.94
N GLU A 131 15.03 -4.92 -24.73
CA GLU A 131 14.38 -6.23 -24.69
C GLU A 131 13.36 -6.29 -23.54
N ALA A 132 13.74 -5.88 -22.34
CA ALA A 132 12.84 -5.76 -21.19
C ALA A 132 11.58 -4.95 -21.51
N VAL A 133 11.73 -3.76 -22.08
CA VAL A 133 10.61 -2.88 -22.44
C VAL A 133 9.69 -3.54 -23.47
N ARG A 134 10.27 -4.18 -24.50
CA ARG A 134 9.51 -4.86 -25.55
C ARG A 134 8.72 -6.04 -24.99
N ASP A 135 9.34 -6.85 -24.16
CA ASP A 135 8.78 -8.12 -23.69
C ASP A 135 7.77 -7.93 -22.55
N THR A 136 7.89 -6.84 -21.77
CA THR A 136 6.95 -6.53 -20.69
C THR A 136 5.91 -5.46 -21.04
N GLY A 137 6.05 -4.78 -22.18
CA GLY A 137 5.12 -3.74 -22.63
C GLY A 137 5.19 -2.43 -21.83
N GLY A 138 6.32 -2.18 -21.16
CA GLY A 138 6.56 -0.95 -20.41
C GLY A 138 7.00 0.23 -21.27
N LYS A 139 7.32 1.36 -20.65
CA LYS A 139 7.91 2.54 -21.29
C LYS A 139 9.22 2.92 -20.59
N LEU A 140 10.31 3.00 -21.33
CA LEU A 140 11.59 3.45 -20.78
C LEU A 140 11.50 4.94 -20.41
N LYS A 141 11.70 5.26 -19.13
CA LYS A 141 11.73 6.64 -18.60
C LYS A 141 13.15 7.16 -18.43
N TYR A 142 14.07 6.26 -18.16
CA TYR A 142 15.47 6.57 -17.93
C TYR A 142 16.33 5.34 -18.23
N SER A 143 17.55 5.58 -18.70
CA SER A 143 18.55 4.56 -18.94
C SER A 143 19.94 5.16 -18.78
N SER A 144 20.84 4.44 -18.11
CA SER A 144 22.24 4.80 -18.00
C SER A 144 23.12 3.61 -18.34
N ALA A 145 23.90 3.73 -19.40
CA ALA A 145 24.91 2.74 -19.77
C ALA A 145 26.04 2.67 -18.72
N LEU A 146 26.46 3.82 -18.18
CA LEU A 146 27.49 3.91 -17.15
C LEU A 146 27.01 3.33 -15.81
N GLY A 147 25.75 3.58 -15.45
CA GLY A 147 25.15 3.08 -14.22
C GLY A 147 24.62 1.64 -14.32
N GLY A 148 24.57 1.06 -15.52
CA GLY A 148 24.00 -0.27 -15.76
C GLY A 148 22.55 -0.37 -15.27
N ASN A 149 21.77 0.70 -15.37
CA ASN A 149 20.43 0.77 -14.80
C ASN A 149 19.46 1.58 -15.65
N GLY A 150 18.17 1.36 -15.43
CA GLY A 150 17.09 2.06 -16.10
C GLY A 150 15.81 2.07 -15.28
N VAL A 151 14.84 2.83 -15.77
CA VAL A 151 13.52 2.96 -15.16
C VAL A 151 12.48 2.65 -16.22
N ILE A 152 11.64 1.66 -15.97
CA ILE A 152 10.55 1.28 -16.86
C ILE A 152 9.22 1.62 -16.18
N GLU A 153 8.41 2.44 -16.83
CA GLU A 153 7.06 2.81 -16.38
C GLU A 153 6.02 1.90 -16.99
N TYR A 154 5.06 1.47 -16.18
CA TYR A 154 3.92 0.66 -16.59
C TYR A 154 2.60 1.44 -16.41
N ALA A 155 1.51 0.91 -16.95
CA ALA A 155 0.19 1.54 -16.85
C ALA A 155 -0.33 1.53 -15.40
N SER A 156 0.00 0.49 -14.63
CA SER A 156 -0.43 0.30 -13.25
C SER A 156 0.60 -0.44 -12.39
N VAL A 157 0.42 -0.41 -11.07
CA VAL A 157 1.23 -1.19 -10.12
C VAL A 157 1.10 -2.68 -10.39
N ALA A 158 -0.10 -3.19 -10.70
CA ALA A 158 -0.27 -4.62 -11.00
C ALA A 158 0.53 -5.03 -12.25
N GLN A 159 0.49 -4.21 -13.31
CA GLN A 159 1.31 -4.46 -14.50
C GLN A 159 2.80 -4.41 -14.18
N ALA A 160 3.24 -3.48 -13.33
CA ALA A 160 4.63 -3.41 -12.88
C ALA A 160 5.05 -4.66 -12.08
N LEU A 161 4.22 -5.16 -11.16
CA LEU A 161 4.53 -6.36 -10.38
C LEU A 161 4.57 -7.63 -11.26
N GLN A 162 3.64 -7.77 -12.20
CA GLN A 162 3.68 -8.84 -13.19
C GLN A 162 4.92 -8.75 -14.09
N ALA A 163 5.26 -7.54 -14.55
CA ALA A 163 6.45 -7.31 -15.36
C ALA A 163 7.71 -7.64 -14.59
N MET A 164 7.79 -7.31 -13.29
CA MET A 164 8.94 -7.64 -12.43
C MET A 164 9.24 -9.14 -12.44
N GLN A 165 8.22 -10.00 -12.40
CA GLN A 165 8.39 -11.45 -12.48
C GLN A 165 8.90 -11.91 -13.86
N LYS A 166 8.54 -11.21 -14.93
CA LYS A 166 9.03 -11.50 -16.29
C LYS A 166 10.46 -11.02 -16.49
N LEU A 167 10.80 -9.85 -15.96
CA LEU A 167 12.12 -9.24 -16.08
C LEU A 167 13.22 -10.11 -15.46
N SER A 168 12.94 -10.84 -14.38
CA SER A 168 13.93 -11.74 -13.77
C SER A 168 14.31 -12.92 -14.67
N ALA A 169 13.51 -13.22 -15.70
CA ALA A 169 13.81 -14.27 -16.68
C ALA A 169 14.55 -13.75 -17.92
N ILE A 170 14.69 -12.43 -18.09
CA ILE A 170 15.33 -11.84 -19.28
C ILE A 170 16.86 -11.87 -19.13
N ALA A 171 17.53 -12.36 -20.16
CA ALA A 171 18.99 -12.39 -20.20
C ALA A 171 19.58 -10.99 -20.07
N GLY A 172 20.57 -10.85 -19.19
CA GLY A 172 21.22 -9.56 -18.95
C GLY A 172 20.47 -8.64 -17.98
N VAL A 173 19.28 -8.99 -17.48
CA VAL A 173 18.68 -8.32 -16.32
C VAL A 173 19.27 -8.92 -15.04
N LYS A 174 19.86 -8.07 -14.19
CA LYS A 174 20.44 -8.46 -12.89
C LYS A 174 19.41 -8.42 -11.78
N SER A 175 18.60 -7.37 -11.76
CA SER A 175 17.52 -7.20 -10.79
C SER A 175 16.49 -6.22 -11.32
N ALA A 176 15.25 -6.41 -10.87
CA ALA A 176 14.17 -5.46 -11.07
C ALA A 176 13.44 -5.29 -9.74
N SER A 177 13.18 -4.06 -9.35
CA SER A 177 12.48 -3.74 -8.10
C SER A 177 11.48 -2.61 -8.30
N PRO A 178 10.31 -2.66 -7.66
CA PRO A 178 9.38 -1.55 -7.69
C PRO A 178 10.00 -0.32 -7.04
N ARG A 179 9.83 0.84 -7.67
CA ARG A 179 10.22 2.09 -7.05
C ARG A 179 9.29 2.39 -5.89
N LEU A 180 9.88 2.55 -4.70
CA LEU A 180 9.17 2.83 -3.47
C LEU A 180 9.32 4.30 -3.06
N ILE A 181 8.23 4.89 -2.57
CA ILE A 181 8.26 6.13 -1.80
C ILE A 181 8.14 5.72 -0.32
N ARG A 182 9.11 6.11 0.48
CA ARG A 182 9.18 5.87 1.93
C ARG A 182 9.28 7.22 2.64
N GLU A 183 9.10 7.24 3.95
CA GLU A 183 9.50 8.40 4.74
C GLU A 183 11.01 8.66 4.53
N GLU A 184 11.34 9.90 4.18
CA GLU A 184 12.71 10.39 4.17
C GLU A 184 13.13 10.50 5.64
N PHE A 185 13.87 9.51 6.16
CA PHE A 185 14.52 9.67 7.45
C PHE A 185 15.62 10.71 7.26
N VAL A 186 15.31 11.96 7.56
CA VAL A 186 16.31 12.99 7.79
C VAL A 186 16.99 12.61 9.10
N LEU A 187 18.15 11.96 9.01
CA LEU A 187 19.06 11.84 10.14
C LEU A 187 19.56 13.26 10.46
N TYR A 188 19.09 13.81 11.58
CA TYR A 188 19.65 15.02 12.19
C TYR A 188 20.84 14.65 13.08
#